data_AF-A0A916TM90-F1
#
_entry.id   AF-A0A916TM90-F1
#
_cell.length_a   1.000
_cell.length_b   1.000
_cell.length_c   1.000
_cell.angle_alpha   90.00
_cell.angle_beta   90.00
_cell.angle_gamma   90.00
#
_symmetry.space_group_name_H-M   'P 1'
#
loop_
_entity.id
_entity.type
_entity.pdbx_description
1 polymer ?
#
loop_
_entity_poly.entity_id
_entity_poly.type
_entity_poly.pdbx_seq_one_letter_code
_entity_poly.pdbx_strand_id
1 'polypeptide(L)' 'MVYRKDENGNPDPRHHRHNDQVIALRLDKLMSAQEQIYWHITPHPELGGRTPMELSAEGRHEDLFALIDRMEAARR' A
#
# COMPACT_ATOMS: atom_id res chain seq x y z
N MET A 1 -8.42 11.16 -5.41
CA MET A 1 -7.41 11.29 -4.33
C MET A 1 -6.34 12.25 -4.83
N VAL A 2 -6.00 13.29 -4.06
CA VAL A 2 -5.07 14.33 -4.50
C VAL A 2 -3.69 14.01 -3.95
N TYR A 3 -2.81 13.54 -4.83
CA TYR A 3 -1.40 13.32 -4.53
C TYR A 3 -0.72 14.69 -4.42
N ARG A 4 -0.34 15.13 -3.22
CA ARG A 4 0.49 16.34 -3.05
C ARG A 4 1.90 15.91 -2.70
N LYS A 5 2.79 16.12 -3.67
CA LYS A 5 4.22 16.20 -3.38
C LYS A 5 4.48 17.56 -2.75
N ASP A 6 5.45 17.63 -1.84
CA ASP A 6 5.97 18.91 -1.39
C ASP A 6 6.61 19.68 -2.57
N GLU A 7 7.07 20.89 -2.31
CA GLU A 7 7.71 21.76 -3.30
C GLU A 7 8.98 21.13 -3.92
N ASN A 8 9.52 20.08 -3.30
CA ASN A 8 10.72 19.35 -3.72
C ASN A 8 10.41 18.02 -4.42
N GLY A 9 9.13 17.69 -4.64
CA GLY A 9 8.73 16.43 -5.25
C GLY A 9 8.72 15.24 -4.29
N ASN A 10 8.96 15.45 -3.00
CA ASN A 10 8.92 14.38 -2.00
C ASN A 10 7.47 14.11 -1.56
N PRO A 11 7.14 12.87 -1.16
CA PRO A 11 5.85 12.57 -0.56
C PRO A 11 5.65 13.42 0.70
N ASP A 12 4.53 14.14 0.81
CA ASP A 12 4.20 14.84 2.06
C ASP A 12 4.10 13.81 3.20
N PRO A 13 4.92 13.92 4.27
CA PRO A 13 4.98 12.94 5.34
C PRO A 13 3.64 12.69 6.05
N ARG A 14 2.75 13.69 6.08
CA ARG A 14 1.40 13.54 6.66
C ARG A 14 0.51 12.66 5.80
N HIS A 15 0.62 12.81 4.48
CA HIS A 15 -0.13 12.00 3.52
C HIS A 15 0.44 10.59 3.42
N HIS A 16 1.76 10.44 3.52
CA HIS A 16 2.46 9.16 3.56
C HIS A 16 1.95 8.30 4.73
N ARG A 17 2.00 8.83 5.96
CA ARG A 17 1.47 8.13 7.16
C ARG A 17 -0.02 7.84 7.05
N HIS A 18 -0.81 8.76 6.49
CA HIS A 18 -2.25 8.54 6.32
C HIS A 18 -2.54 7.37 5.36
N ASN A 19 -1.83 7.28 4.23
CA ASN A 19 -2.02 6.21 3.27
C ASN A 19 -1.66 4.83 3.87
N ASP A 20 -0.56 4.74 4.62
CA ASP A 20 -0.19 3.49 5.30
C ASP A 20 -1.25 3.05 6.32
N GLN A 21 -1.85 4.01 7.05
CA GLN A 21 -2.97 3.71 7.95
C GLN A 21 -4.21 3.19 7.21
N VAL A 22 -4.55 3.81 6.06
CA VAL A 22 -5.68 3.35 5.24
C VAL A 22 -5.40 1.95 4.69
N ILE A 23 -4.19 1.67 4.22
CA ILE A 23 -3.78 0.33 3.77
C ILE A 23 -3.96 -0.69 4.90
N ALA A 24 -3.43 -0.42 6.09
CA ALA A 24 -3.57 -1.32 7.24
C ALA A 24 -5.03 -1.62 7.58
N LEU A 25 -5.90 -0.59 7.61
CA LEU A 25 -7.32 -0.75 7.87
C LEU A 25 -8.06 -1.59 6.82
N ARG A 26 -7.62 -1.53 5.56
CA ARG A 26 -8.20 -2.36 4.49
C ARG A 26 -7.71 -3.80 4.58
N LEU A 27 -6.42 -3.99 4.84
CA LEU A 27 -5.83 -5.31 5.00
C LEU A 27 -6.37 -6.05 6.23
N ASP A 28 -6.76 -5.35 7.30
CA ASP A 28 -7.38 -5.95 8.50
C ASP A 28 -8.68 -6.71 8.18
N LYS A 29 -9.42 -6.27 7.16
CA LYS A 29 -10.62 -6.97 6.68
C LYS A 29 -10.31 -8.20 5.83
N LEU A 30 -9.07 -8.31 5.36
CA LEU A 30 -8.62 -9.37 4.47
C LEU A 30 -7.81 -10.42 5.22
N MET A 31 -6.93 -10.04 6.12
CA MET A 31 -5.95 -10.95 6.67
C MET A 31 -5.52 -10.55 8.08
N SER A 32 -5.08 -11.53 8.86
CA SER A 32 -4.56 -11.34 10.21
C SER A 32 -3.30 -10.49 10.21
N ALA A 33 -2.97 -9.88 11.35
CA ALA A 33 -1.76 -9.06 11.50
C ALA A 33 -0.47 -9.81 11.09
N GLN A 34 -0.39 -11.12 11.35
CA GLN A 34 0.75 -11.92 10.92
C GLN A 34 0.83 -12.05 9.40
N GLU A 35 -0.30 -12.29 8.73
CA GLU A 35 -0.38 -12.32 7.27
C GLU A 35 -0.05 -10.96 6.65
N GLN A 36 -0.45 -9.85 7.31
CA GLN A 36 -0.09 -8.50 6.85
C GLN A 36 1.42 -8.26 6.88
N ILE A 37 2.11 -8.75 7.92
CA ILE A 37 3.58 -8.65 8.00
C ILE A 37 4.20 -9.39 6.81
N TYR A 38 3.76 -10.63 6.56
CA TYR A 38 4.26 -11.41 5.42
C TYR A 38 3.94 -10.74 4.09
N TRP A 39 2.73 -10.22 3.91
CA TRP A 39 2.32 -9.48 2.72
C TRP A 39 3.23 -8.27 2.46
N HIS A 40 3.58 -7.49 3.50
CA HIS A 40 4.43 -6.31 3.34
C HIS A 40 5.86 -6.61 2.87
N ILE A 41 6.41 -7.77 3.26
CA ILE A 41 7.80 -8.16 2.95
C ILE A 41 7.91 -9.14 1.79
N THR A 42 6.79 -9.63 1.27
CA THR A 42 6.79 -10.61 0.18
C THR A 42 6.74 -9.90 -1.18
N PRO A 43 7.66 -10.21 -2.11
CA PRO A 43 7.58 -9.75 -3.49
C PRO A 43 6.28 -10.16 -4.18
N HIS A 44 5.56 -9.21 -4.76
CA HIS A 44 4.31 -9.49 -5.47
C HIS A 44 4.52 -9.40 -6.99
N PRO A 45 4.07 -10.40 -7.77
CA PRO A 45 4.18 -10.37 -9.23
C PRO A 45 3.39 -9.21 -9.84
N GLU A 46 2.25 -8.84 -9.24
CA GLU A 46 1.44 -7.68 -9.65
C GLU A 46 2.12 -6.33 -9.39
N LEU A 47 3.15 -6.30 -8.54
CA LEU A 47 3.97 -5.12 -8.26
C LEU A 47 5.31 -5.18 -9.02
N GLY A 48 5.42 -6.03 -10.04
CA GLY A 48 6.66 -6.21 -10.81
C GLY A 48 7.76 -6.92 -10.02
N GLY A 49 7.39 -7.80 -9.08
CA GLY A 49 8.34 -8.49 -8.22
C GLY A 49 8.86 -7.64 -7.06
N ARG A 50 8.20 -6.52 -6.76
CA ARG A 50 8.51 -5.64 -5.63
C ARG A 50 7.63 -5.96 -4.44
N THR A 51 8.12 -5.60 -3.26
CA THR A 51 7.38 -5.71 -2.00
C THR A 51 6.48 -4.50 -1.79
N PRO A 52 5.34 -4.65 -1.10
CA PRO A 52 4.50 -3.51 -0.73
C PRO A 52 5.24 -2.47 0.10
N MET A 53 6.19 -2.89 0.95
CA MET A 53 7.04 -2.01 1.73
C MET A 53 7.89 -1.07 0.85
N GLU A 54 8.50 -1.59 -0.22
CA GLU A 54 9.27 -0.78 -1.17
C GLU A 54 8.41 0.29 -1.86
N LEU A 55 7.19 -0.09 -2.27
CA LEU A 55 6.27 0.84 -2.90
C LEU A 55 5.79 1.92 -1.92
N SER A 56 5.47 1.55 -0.68
CA SER A 56 5.13 2.53 0.37
C SER A 56 6.31 3.49 0.60
N ALA A 57 7.55 3.00 0.71
CA ALA A 57 8.73 3.85 0.89
C ALA A 57 8.95 4.84 -0.27
N GLU A 58 8.57 4.49 -1.49
CA GLU A 58 8.59 5.38 -2.66
C GLU A 58 7.36 6.30 -2.79
N GLY A 59 6.40 6.19 -1.86
CA GLY A 59 5.13 6.89 -1.93
C GLY A 59 4.15 6.33 -2.97
N ARG A 60 4.44 5.17 -3.59
CA ARG A 60 3.60 4.55 -4.63
C ARG A 60 2.37 3.83 -4.05
N HIS A 61 1.65 4.50 -3.16
CA HIS A 61 0.45 3.96 -2.50
C HIS A 61 -0.70 3.69 -3.46
N GLU A 62 -0.75 4.37 -4.60
CA GLU A 62 -1.76 4.14 -5.64
C GLU A 62 -1.71 2.71 -6.22
N ASP A 63 -0.51 2.19 -6.45
CA ASP A 63 -0.30 0.82 -6.91
C ASP A 63 -0.71 -0.18 -5.81
N LEU A 64 -0.46 0.16 -4.54
CA LEU A 64 -0.90 -0.64 -3.40
C LEU A 64 -2.41 -0.65 -3.25
N PHE A 65 -3.07 0.50 -3.39
CA PHE A 65 -4.52 0.58 -3.38
C PHE A 65 -5.15 -0.23 -4.51
N ALA A 66 -4.59 -0.14 -5.73
CA ALA A 66 -5.06 -0.93 -6.85
C ALA A 66 -4.91 -2.44 -6.62
N LEU A 67 -3.83 -2.88 -5.97
CA LEU A 67 -3.66 -4.28 -5.58
C LEU A 67 -4.72 -4.70 -4.55
N ILE A 68 -4.92 -3.90 -3.49
CA ILE A 68 -5.91 -4.19 -2.44
C ILE A 68 -7.34 -4.22 -3.02
N ASP A 69 -7.68 -3.31 -3.94
CA ASP A 69 -8.97 -3.30 -4.64
C ASP A 69 -9.24 -4.64 -5.35
N ARG A 70 -8.24 -5.20 -6.03
CA ARG A 70 -8.36 -6.51 -6.69
C ARG A 70 -8.49 -7.66 -5.69
N MET A 71 -7.75 -7.60 -4.59
CA MET A 71 -7.84 -8.60 -3.52
C MET A 71 -9.22 -8.60 -2.86
N GLU A 72 -9.81 -7.43 -2.62
CA GLU A 72 -11.18 -7.28 -2.13
C GLU A 72 -12.21 -7.80 -3.14
N ALA A 73 -12.00 -7.52 -4.44
CA ALA A 73 -12.88 -7.99 -5.51
C ALA A 73 -12.84 -9.53 -5.66
N ALA A 74 -11.68 -10.16 -5.51
CA ALA A 74 -11.52 -11.61 -5.64
C ALA A 74 -12.19 -12.42 -4.50
N ARG A 75 -12.62 -11.75 -3.42
CA ARG A 75 -13.31 -12.38 -2.28
C ARG A 75 -14.84 -12.27 -2.33
N ARG A 76 -15.39 -11.53 -3.29
CA ARG A 76 -16.83 -11.41 -3.52
C ARG A 76 -17.30 -12.47 -4.50
#